data_AF-A0A3M7TSQ5-F1
#
_entry.id   AF-A0A3M7TSQ5-F1
#
_cell.length_a   1.000
_cell.length_b   1.000
_cell.length_c   1.000
_cell.angle_alpha   90.00
_cell.angle_beta   90.00
_cell.angle_gamma   90.00
#
_symmetry.space_group_name_H-M   'P 1'
#
loop_
_entity.id
_entity.type
_entity.pdbx_description
1 polymer ?
#
loop_
_entity_poly.entity_id
_entity_poly.type
_entity_poly.pdbx_seq_one_letter_code
_entity_poly.pdbx_strand_id
1 'polypeptide(L)'
;MKRWMIILSCAFFMVFAGCSQEEPVMNSDAEQTAYEERIGELEEEIKALLSELDKDQKEHDLSKQEYQERIDVLESQLAEQQNGLKETESGVSQFQLSNEEDFYTQFWFSDGKTDIEEELGFEPGITDWQTFAHEGDDHEGDGGLSISALALDWIRERELDVHMDTEEELAFRTQINYESGIGKVLVLLWGLKDDAVAGTDYLLHFNRTEEKWNLEEVEVRHYCRRSVTEDRAMCN
;
A
#
# COMPACT_ATOMS: atom_id res chain seq x y z
N MET A 1 -38.63 2.12 -4.42
CA MET A 1 -39.66 2.79 -3.60
C MET A 1 -38.99 3.47 -2.41
N LYS A 2 -39.57 4.55 -1.84
CA LYS A 2 -38.89 5.63 -1.08
C LYS A 2 -38.03 6.50 -2.04
N ARG A 3 -38.29 7.78 -2.35
CA ARG A 3 -39.26 8.82 -1.93
C ARG A 3 -38.87 9.73 -0.73
N TRP A 4 -37.96 10.66 -1.01
CA TRP A 4 -37.75 12.01 -0.43
C TRP A 4 -37.14 12.87 -1.56
N MET A 5 -37.49 14.12 -1.91
CA MET A 5 -38.59 15.06 -1.60
C MET A 5 -38.46 16.00 -0.38
N ILE A 6 -38.84 17.27 -0.60
CA ILE A 6 -38.86 18.48 0.29
C ILE A 6 -37.44 18.93 0.76
N ILE A 7 -36.99 20.20 0.84
CA ILE A 7 -37.55 21.57 0.91
C ILE A 7 -36.59 22.50 0.11
N LEU A 8 -36.95 23.16 -1.01
CA LEU A 8 -37.69 24.43 -1.17
C LEU A 8 -37.31 25.60 -0.23
N SER A 9 -36.33 26.44 -0.60
CA SER A 9 -36.21 27.78 0.00
C SER A 9 -36.03 28.86 -1.08
N CYS A 10 -37.11 29.60 -1.32
CA CYS A 10 -37.13 30.77 -2.20
C CYS A 10 -36.78 32.03 -1.39
N ALA A 11 -35.72 32.74 -1.78
CA ALA A 11 -35.52 34.17 -1.48
C ALA A 11 -35.36 34.86 -2.85
N PHE A 12 -36.42 35.37 -3.48
CA PHE A 12 -37.23 36.54 -3.13
C PHE A 12 -36.48 37.87 -3.28
N PHE A 13 -36.68 38.49 -4.46
CA PHE A 13 -36.70 39.93 -4.75
C PHE A 13 -35.76 40.87 -3.98
N MET A 14 -34.94 41.62 -4.73
CA MET A 14 -35.23 43.05 -4.86
C MET A 14 -34.73 43.69 -6.16
N VAL A 15 -35.52 44.64 -6.66
CA VAL A 15 -35.24 45.49 -7.82
C VAL A 15 -34.35 46.65 -7.38
N PHE A 16 -33.24 46.87 -8.08
CA PHE A 16 -32.63 48.20 -8.25
C PHE A 16 -32.66 48.51 -9.75
N ALA A 17 -33.60 49.35 -10.19
CA ALA A 17 -33.41 50.79 -10.26
C ALA A 17 -32.29 51.13 -11.26
N GLY A 18 -32.67 51.25 -12.55
CA GLY A 18 -31.77 51.74 -13.59
C GLY A 18 -31.43 53.20 -13.34
N CYS A 19 -30.25 53.44 -12.80
CA CYS A 19 -29.60 54.73 -12.94
C CYS A 19 -28.99 54.78 -14.33
N SER A 20 -29.54 55.61 -15.23
CA SER A 20 -28.83 56.03 -16.43
C SER A 20 -27.71 56.98 -15.99
N GLN A 21 -26.62 56.40 -15.50
CA GLN A 21 -25.42 57.14 -15.19
C GLN A 21 -24.83 57.56 -16.53
N GLU A 22 -24.88 58.87 -16.83
CA GLU A 22 -24.17 59.45 -17.96
C GLU A 22 -22.72 59.01 -17.87
N GLU A 23 -22.31 58.14 -18.80
CA GLU A 23 -20.91 57.76 -18.94
C GLU A 23 -20.14 59.05 -19.22
N PRO A 24 -19.14 59.43 -18.39
CA PRO A 24 -18.28 60.51 -18.76
C PRO A 24 -17.63 60.10 -20.08
N VAL A 25 -17.74 60.95 -21.11
CA VAL A 25 -17.02 60.79 -22.37
C VAL A 25 -15.54 61.00 -22.06
N MET A 26 -14.91 59.94 -21.58
CA MET A 26 -13.48 59.84 -21.30
C MET A 26 -12.74 59.96 -22.63
N ASN A 27 -11.50 60.47 -22.59
CA ASN A 27 -10.66 60.58 -23.78
C ASN A 27 -10.34 59.17 -24.31
N SER A 28 -11.16 58.67 -25.23
CA SER A 28 -11.10 57.32 -25.82
C SER A 28 -9.69 56.92 -26.24
N ASP A 29 -8.98 57.86 -26.84
CA ASP A 29 -7.71 57.62 -27.52
C ASP A 29 -6.59 57.31 -26.52
N ALA A 30 -6.65 57.87 -25.30
CA ALA A 30 -5.65 57.63 -24.26
C ALA A 30 -5.85 56.26 -23.59
N GLU A 31 -7.10 55.88 -23.32
CA GLU A 31 -7.40 54.55 -22.77
C GLU A 31 -7.17 53.45 -23.80
N GLN A 32 -7.56 53.67 -25.06
CA GLN A 32 -7.32 52.71 -26.15
C GLN A 32 -5.82 52.45 -26.35
N THR A 33 -4.98 53.49 -26.32
CA THR A 33 -3.51 53.32 -26.42
C THR A 33 -2.97 52.46 -25.26
N ALA A 34 -3.46 52.65 -24.04
CA ALA A 34 -3.05 51.85 -22.87
C ALA A 34 -3.51 50.38 -22.95
N TYR A 35 -4.68 50.11 -23.54
CA TYR A 35 -5.12 48.75 -23.84
C TYR A 35 -4.28 48.09 -24.95
N GLU A 36 -3.94 48.81 -26.01
CA GLU A 36 -3.08 48.30 -27.09
C GLU A 36 -1.66 47.96 -26.59
N GLU A 37 -1.07 48.80 -25.73
CA GLU A 37 0.20 48.52 -25.06
C GLU A 37 0.10 47.25 -24.18
N ARG A 38 -0.96 47.14 -23.36
CA ARG A 38 -1.16 45.98 -22.49
C ARG A 38 -1.43 44.67 -23.26
N ILE A 39 -2.07 44.73 -24.43
CA ILE A 39 -2.24 43.58 -25.31
C ILE A 39 -0.88 43.14 -25.85
N GLY A 40 -0.03 44.06 -26.29
CA GLY A 40 1.33 43.76 -26.76
C GLY A 40 2.21 43.10 -25.69
N GLU A 41 2.14 43.58 -24.43
CA GLU A 41 2.81 42.93 -23.29
C GLU A 41 2.36 41.47 -23.10
N LEU A 42 1.04 41.24 -23.11
CA LEU A 42 0.46 39.91 -22.91
C LEU A 42 0.74 38.95 -24.08
N GLU A 43 0.81 39.45 -25.32
CA GLU A 43 1.18 38.64 -26.48
C GLU A 43 2.63 38.14 -26.41
N GLU A 44 3.58 38.99 -26.00
CA GLU A 44 4.97 38.56 -25.78
C GLU A 44 5.12 37.66 -24.52
N GLU A 45 4.34 37.88 -23.46
CA GLU A 45 4.29 36.98 -22.29
C GLU A 45 3.78 35.57 -22.67
N ILE A 46 2.66 35.48 -23.41
CA ILE A 46 2.12 34.21 -23.92
C ILE A 46 3.15 33.50 -24.82
N LYS A 47 3.83 34.24 -25.68
CA LYS A 47 4.87 33.71 -26.59
C LYS A 47 6.11 33.21 -25.83
N ALA A 48 6.51 33.89 -24.75
CA ALA A 48 7.57 33.43 -23.87
C ALA A 48 7.18 32.11 -23.17
N LEU A 49 5.98 32.06 -22.56
CA LEU A 49 5.45 30.86 -21.89
C LEU A 49 5.31 29.66 -22.84
N LEU A 50 4.87 29.88 -24.08
CA LEU A 50 4.80 28.82 -25.09
C LEU A 50 6.19 28.30 -25.49
N SER A 51 7.21 29.17 -25.52
CA SER A 51 8.60 28.75 -25.78
C SER A 51 9.24 28.01 -24.61
N GLU A 52 8.84 28.30 -23.37
CA GLU A 52 9.26 27.58 -22.18
C GLU A 52 8.61 26.20 -22.12
N LEU A 53 7.29 26.12 -22.37
CA LEU A 53 6.55 24.86 -22.42
C LEU A 53 7.09 23.88 -23.49
N ASP A 54 7.42 24.36 -24.69
CA ASP A 54 8.03 23.55 -25.76
C ASP A 54 9.43 23.04 -25.39
N LYS A 55 10.19 23.79 -24.58
CA LYS A 55 11.49 23.35 -24.05
C LYS A 55 11.31 22.25 -23.00
N ASP A 56 10.44 22.47 -22.02
CA ASP A 56 10.20 21.52 -20.93
C ASP A 56 9.61 20.20 -21.44
N GLN A 57 8.73 20.27 -22.45
CA GLN A 57 8.18 19.08 -23.09
C GLN A 57 9.26 18.26 -23.83
N LYS A 58 10.24 18.91 -24.46
CA LYS A 58 11.41 18.22 -25.05
C LYS A 58 12.32 17.59 -24.01
N GLU A 59 12.56 18.27 -22.88
CA GLU A 59 13.34 17.70 -21.76
C GLU A 59 12.64 16.47 -21.15
N HIS A 60 11.31 16.52 -21.00
CA HIS A 60 10.51 15.39 -20.54
C HIS A 60 10.53 14.21 -21.54
N ASP A 61 10.39 14.46 -22.84
CA ASP A 61 10.43 13.40 -23.87
C ASP A 61 11.82 12.74 -23.96
N LEU A 62 12.91 13.51 -23.81
CA LEU A 62 14.26 12.96 -23.71
C LEU A 62 14.44 12.08 -22.46
N SER A 63 13.99 12.54 -21.30
CA SER A 63 14.07 11.77 -20.06
C SER A 63 13.25 10.48 -20.15
N LYS A 64 12.07 10.53 -20.76
CA LYS A 64 11.24 9.34 -21.03
C LYS A 64 11.95 8.33 -21.94
N GLN A 65 12.68 8.78 -22.95
CA GLN A 65 13.49 7.90 -23.80
C GLN A 65 14.62 7.23 -23.00
N GLU A 66 15.35 7.99 -22.17
CA GLU A 66 16.42 7.45 -21.31
C GLU A 66 15.90 6.36 -20.35
N TYR A 67 14.73 6.58 -19.73
CA TYR A 67 14.12 5.57 -18.87
C TYR A 67 13.70 4.32 -19.65
N GLN A 68 13.18 4.46 -20.87
CA GLN A 68 12.83 3.30 -21.71
C GLN A 68 14.08 2.50 -22.10
N GLU A 69 15.14 3.15 -22.57
CA GLU A 69 16.41 2.49 -22.91
C GLU A 69 17.00 1.74 -21.69
N ARG A 70 16.86 2.30 -20.49
CA ARG A 70 17.27 1.64 -19.24
C ARG A 70 16.39 0.43 -18.89
N ILE A 71 15.09 0.47 -19.14
CA ILE A 71 14.18 -0.68 -18.96
C ILE A 71 14.56 -1.79 -19.93
N ASP A 72 14.73 -1.49 -21.23
CA ASP A 72 15.07 -2.46 -22.26
C ASP A 72 16.41 -3.19 -21.95
N VAL A 73 17.39 -2.47 -21.40
CA VAL A 73 18.66 -3.06 -20.92
C VAL A 73 18.46 -3.96 -19.70
N LEU A 74 17.64 -3.58 -18.73
CA LEU A 74 17.35 -4.39 -17.54
C LEU A 74 16.55 -5.65 -17.90
N GLU A 75 15.57 -5.55 -18.80
CA GLU A 75 14.82 -6.71 -19.32
C GLU A 75 15.74 -7.68 -20.06
N SER A 76 16.68 -7.16 -20.86
CA SER A 76 17.69 -7.97 -21.54
C SER A 76 18.61 -8.71 -20.55
N GLN A 77 19.08 -8.02 -19.50
CA GLN A 77 19.90 -8.62 -18.44
C GLN A 77 19.14 -9.70 -17.65
N LEU A 78 17.86 -9.48 -17.34
CA LEU A 78 17.00 -10.47 -16.69
C LEU A 78 16.79 -11.71 -17.59
N ALA A 79 16.59 -11.52 -18.89
CA ALA A 79 16.47 -12.62 -19.85
C ALA A 79 17.78 -13.44 -19.98
N GLU A 80 18.94 -12.78 -19.97
CA GLU A 80 20.24 -13.46 -19.94
C GLU A 80 20.46 -14.25 -18.64
N GLN A 81 20.12 -13.67 -17.47
CA GLN A 81 20.19 -14.38 -16.19
C GLN A 81 19.27 -15.60 -16.15
N GLN A 82 18.02 -15.47 -16.59
CA GLN A 82 17.06 -16.57 -16.65
C GLN A 82 17.48 -17.71 -17.60
N ASN A 83 18.21 -17.39 -18.68
CA ASN A 83 18.73 -18.41 -19.58
C ASN A 83 20.03 -19.05 -19.04
N GLY A 84 20.90 -18.29 -18.38
CA GLY A 84 22.09 -18.83 -17.70
C GLY A 84 21.77 -19.79 -16.55
N LEU A 85 20.69 -19.52 -15.80
CA LEU A 85 20.18 -20.41 -14.75
C LEU A 85 19.67 -21.75 -15.34
N LYS A 86 19.00 -21.73 -16.50
CA LYS A 86 18.47 -22.95 -17.15
C LYS A 86 19.54 -23.93 -17.62
N GLU A 87 20.76 -23.49 -17.94
CA GLU A 87 21.85 -24.38 -18.35
C GLU A 87 22.65 -24.97 -17.18
N THR A 88 22.52 -24.44 -15.96
CA THR A 88 23.25 -24.94 -14.77
C THR A 88 22.45 -25.91 -13.89
N GLU A 89 21.14 -26.04 -14.07
CA GLU A 89 20.25 -26.81 -13.18
C GLU A 89 19.80 -28.19 -13.69
N SER A 90 20.69 -28.94 -14.32
CA SER A 90 20.43 -30.37 -14.63
C SER A 90 20.70 -31.33 -13.44
N GLY A 91 20.77 -30.81 -12.21
CA GLY A 91 21.24 -31.60 -11.06
C GLY A 91 20.81 -31.14 -9.66
N VAL A 92 20.14 -30.01 -9.51
CA VAL A 92 19.57 -29.57 -8.22
C VAL A 92 18.09 -29.30 -8.44
N SER A 93 17.25 -29.88 -7.58
CA SER A 93 15.80 -29.67 -7.59
C SER A 93 15.49 -28.23 -7.19
N GLN A 94 15.46 -27.31 -8.15
CA GLN A 94 15.02 -25.95 -7.91
C GLN A 94 13.55 -26.01 -7.45
N PHE A 95 13.31 -25.64 -6.20
CA PHE A 95 11.97 -25.61 -5.60
C PHE A 95 11.15 -24.53 -6.31
N GLN A 96 10.37 -24.92 -7.32
CA GLN A 96 9.28 -24.10 -7.85
C GLN A 96 8.12 -24.13 -6.85
N LEU A 97 8.26 -23.34 -5.79
CA LEU A 97 7.17 -23.06 -4.85
C LEU A 97 6.08 -22.25 -5.59
N SER A 98 4.84 -22.52 -5.25
CA SER A 98 3.70 -21.79 -5.79
C SER A 98 3.44 -20.48 -5.03
N ASN A 99 2.75 -19.52 -5.65
CA ASN A 99 2.35 -18.25 -5.02
C ASN A 99 1.59 -18.41 -3.68
N GLU A 100 0.96 -19.56 -3.42
CA GLU A 100 0.33 -19.85 -2.12
C GLU A 100 1.34 -20.39 -1.09
N GLU A 101 2.28 -21.25 -1.50
CA GLU A 101 3.33 -21.76 -0.61
C GLU A 101 4.29 -20.64 -0.19
N ASP A 102 4.71 -19.78 -1.12
CA ASP A 102 5.56 -18.63 -0.84
C ASP A 102 4.93 -17.66 0.18
N PHE A 103 3.61 -17.50 0.14
CA PHE A 103 2.90 -16.57 1.03
C PHE A 103 3.08 -16.94 2.51
N TYR A 104 3.03 -18.24 2.84
CA TYR A 104 3.16 -18.75 4.22
C TYR A 104 4.57 -19.25 4.59
N THR A 105 5.48 -19.37 3.62
CA THR A 105 6.84 -19.89 3.83
C THR A 105 7.79 -18.80 4.33
N GLN A 106 8.60 -19.11 5.34
CA GLN A 106 9.59 -18.20 5.91
C GLN A 106 10.93 -18.90 6.07
N PHE A 107 11.91 -18.47 5.28
CA PHE A 107 13.19 -19.15 5.11
C PHE A 107 14.09 -19.13 6.37
N TRP A 108 13.96 -18.11 7.23
CA TRP A 108 14.91 -17.90 8.34
C TRP A 108 14.71 -18.82 9.55
N PHE A 109 13.49 -19.33 9.80
CA PHE A 109 13.23 -20.21 10.95
C PHE A 109 13.74 -21.65 10.75
N SER A 110 13.83 -22.11 9.51
CA SER A 110 14.34 -23.45 9.19
C SER A 110 15.87 -23.59 9.28
N ASP A 111 16.60 -22.47 9.27
CA ASP A 111 18.03 -22.45 8.94
C ASP A 111 19.00 -22.67 10.12
N GLY A 112 18.49 -23.06 11.30
CA GLY A 112 19.32 -23.78 12.27
C GLY A 112 18.87 -23.72 13.72
N LYS A 113 18.95 -24.87 14.41
CA LYS A 113 19.14 -24.88 15.87
C LYS A 113 20.57 -24.42 16.15
N THR A 114 20.76 -23.65 17.22
CA THR A 114 22.11 -23.42 17.76
C THR A 114 22.64 -24.66 18.48
N ASP A 115 23.96 -24.79 18.59
CA ASP A 115 24.63 -25.88 19.33
C ASP A 115 24.06 -26.03 20.75
N ILE A 116 23.71 -24.91 21.41
CA ILE A 116 23.12 -24.87 22.76
C ILE A 116 21.70 -25.44 22.75
N GLU A 117 20.87 -25.10 21.77
CA GLU A 117 19.51 -25.64 21.62
C GLU A 117 19.55 -27.15 21.31
N GLU A 118 20.56 -27.63 20.57
CA GLU A 118 20.78 -29.07 20.37
C GLU A 118 21.24 -29.77 21.68
N GLU A 119 22.20 -29.21 22.42
CA GLU A 119 22.65 -29.74 23.72
C GLU A 119 21.53 -29.79 24.77
N LEU A 120 20.60 -28.84 24.73
CA LEU A 120 19.41 -28.79 25.60
C LEU A 120 18.26 -29.69 25.10
N GLY A 121 18.40 -30.33 23.94
CA GLY A 121 17.41 -31.24 23.37
C GLY A 121 16.15 -30.55 22.85
N PHE A 122 16.25 -29.30 22.38
CA PHE A 122 15.11 -28.57 21.84
C PHE A 122 14.69 -29.15 20.49
N GLU A 123 13.39 -29.21 20.25
CA GLU A 123 12.74 -29.64 19.01
C GLU A 123 11.84 -28.50 18.51
N PRO A 124 12.40 -27.48 17.82
CA PRO A 124 11.64 -26.35 17.32
C PRO A 124 10.50 -26.81 16.41
N GLY A 125 9.40 -26.08 16.46
CA GLY A 125 8.23 -26.38 15.66
C GLY A 125 7.31 -25.18 15.51
N ILE A 126 6.17 -25.42 14.89
CA ILE A 126 5.17 -24.41 14.58
C ILE A 126 3.83 -24.93 15.10
N THR A 127 3.05 -24.07 15.76
CA THR A 127 1.67 -24.40 16.12
C THR A 127 0.81 -24.54 14.87
N ASP A 128 -0.35 -25.15 15.01
CA ASP A 128 -1.40 -25.00 14.01
C ASP A 128 -1.99 -23.56 14.09
N TRP A 129 -2.69 -23.12 13.04
CA TRP A 129 -3.42 -21.84 13.05
C TRP A 129 -4.60 -21.90 14.02
N GLN A 130 -4.82 -20.80 14.75
CA GLN A 130 -5.91 -20.66 15.72
C GLN A 130 -6.62 -19.33 15.52
N THR A 131 -7.94 -19.28 15.65
CA THR A 131 -8.68 -18.00 15.70
C THR A 131 -8.15 -17.15 16.85
N PHE A 132 -7.73 -15.92 16.55
CA PHE A 132 -7.18 -14.98 17.52
C PHE A 132 -8.31 -14.46 18.42
N ALA A 133 -8.39 -15.00 19.63
CA ALA A 133 -9.43 -14.66 20.60
C ALA A 133 -9.12 -13.32 21.29
N HIS A 134 -9.71 -12.23 20.80
CA HIS A 134 -9.67 -10.91 21.45
C HIS A 134 -11.07 -10.41 21.82
N GLU A 135 -11.23 -9.88 23.03
CA GLU A 135 -12.50 -9.32 23.49
C GLU A 135 -12.65 -7.87 22.99
N GLY A 136 -13.32 -7.67 21.84
CA GLY A 136 -13.73 -6.32 21.40
C GLY A 136 -13.74 -6.01 19.91
N ASP A 137 -13.50 -6.98 19.02
CA ASP A 137 -13.24 -6.76 17.58
C ASP A 137 -14.47 -6.42 16.70
N ASP A 138 -15.43 -5.63 17.21
CA ASP A 138 -16.41 -4.91 16.36
C ASP A 138 -15.75 -3.65 15.75
N HIS A 139 -14.71 -3.86 14.93
CA HIS A 139 -13.95 -2.76 14.33
C HIS A 139 -14.63 -2.24 13.05
N GLU A 140 -15.51 -1.22 13.19
CA GLU A 140 -16.08 -0.46 12.06
C GLU A 140 -14.98 0.39 11.37
N GLY A 141 -14.14 -0.25 10.56
CA GLY A 141 -13.07 0.42 9.81
C GLY A 141 -13.59 1.48 8.84
N ASP A 142 -12.83 2.57 8.69
CA ASP A 142 -13.23 3.65 7.77
C ASP A 142 -13.27 3.14 6.32
N GLY A 143 -14.43 3.36 5.69
CA GLY A 143 -14.89 2.64 4.52
C GLY A 143 -14.25 3.06 3.19
N GLY A 144 -12.99 3.49 3.21
CA GLY A 144 -12.21 3.86 2.04
C GLY A 144 -10.75 3.39 2.08
N LEU A 145 -10.32 2.70 3.15
CA LEU A 145 -8.94 2.26 3.31
C LEU A 145 -8.62 0.99 2.50
N SER A 146 -7.36 0.82 2.13
CA SER A 146 -6.84 -0.42 1.55
C SER A 146 -6.59 -1.46 2.65
N ILE A 147 -6.56 -2.75 2.31
CA ILE A 147 -6.31 -3.80 3.32
C ILE A 147 -4.96 -3.65 4.02
N SER A 148 -3.95 -3.10 3.34
CA SER A 148 -2.64 -2.81 3.95
C SER A 148 -2.72 -1.65 4.94
N ALA A 149 -3.56 -0.65 4.71
CA ALA A 149 -3.81 0.41 5.68
C ALA A 149 -4.58 -0.12 6.91
N LEU A 150 -5.66 -0.88 6.67
CA LEU A 150 -6.43 -1.52 7.75
C LEU A 150 -5.57 -2.46 8.60
N ALA A 151 -4.66 -3.22 7.98
CA ALA A 151 -3.72 -4.09 8.71
C ALA A 151 -2.70 -3.27 9.54
N LEU A 152 -2.20 -2.14 9.03
CA LEU A 152 -1.32 -1.26 9.80
C LEU A 152 -2.03 -0.60 10.98
N ASP A 153 -3.29 -0.24 10.85
CA ASP A 153 -4.07 0.31 11.94
C ASP A 153 -4.38 -0.78 13.00
N TRP A 154 -4.74 -2.00 12.58
CA TRP A 154 -4.88 -3.16 13.47
C TRP A 154 -3.60 -3.48 14.27
N ILE A 155 -2.41 -3.37 13.63
CA ILE A 155 -1.09 -3.53 14.26
C ILE A 155 -0.87 -2.48 15.36
N ARG A 156 -1.13 -1.20 15.05
CA ARG A 156 -0.93 -0.05 15.97
C ARG A 156 -1.85 -0.09 17.17
N GLU A 157 -3.12 -0.45 16.98
CA GLU A 157 -4.10 -0.54 18.06
C GLU A 157 -3.76 -1.61 19.10
N ARG A 158 -2.95 -2.59 18.70
CA ARG A 158 -2.44 -3.67 19.55
C ARG A 158 -1.01 -3.40 20.05
N GLU A 159 -0.47 -2.21 19.79
CA GLU A 159 0.88 -1.78 20.16
C GLU A 159 1.99 -2.76 19.69
N LEU A 160 1.74 -3.51 18.61
CA LEU A 160 2.69 -4.50 18.08
C LEU A 160 3.95 -3.85 17.48
N ASP A 161 3.88 -2.57 17.11
CA ASP A 161 5.00 -1.74 16.67
C ASP A 161 5.76 -1.07 17.83
N VAL A 162 5.14 -0.91 19.00
CA VAL A 162 5.72 -0.22 20.18
C VAL A 162 6.82 -1.06 20.84
N HIS A 163 6.81 -2.38 20.64
CA HIS A 163 7.74 -3.30 21.28
C HIS A 163 8.98 -3.68 20.47
N MET A 164 9.13 -3.15 19.26
CA MET A 164 10.25 -3.49 18.38
C MET A 164 11.60 -2.93 18.88
N ASP A 165 12.27 -3.71 19.72
CA ASP A 165 13.70 -3.55 20.02
C ASP A 165 14.56 -3.86 18.77
N THR A 166 15.87 -3.57 18.83
CA THR A 166 16.79 -3.65 17.67
C THR A 166 16.98 -5.06 17.07
N GLU A 167 16.40 -6.09 17.67
CA GLU A 167 16.44 -7.49 17.23
C GLU A 167 15.05 -8.04 16.87
N GLU A 168 14.01 -7.20 16.89
CA GLU A 168 12.67 -7.57 16.42
C GLU A 168 12.45 -7.13 14.95
N GLU A 169 11.88 -8.02 14.12
CA GLU A 169 11.50 -7.76 12.73
C GLU A 169 9.97 -7.83 12.59
N LEU A 170 9.38 -6.76 12.04
CA LEU A 170 7.98 -6.70 11.62
C LEU A 170 7.94 -6.62 10.09
N ALA A 171 7.39 -7.65 9.46
CA ALA A 171 7.13 -7.67 8.02
C ALA A 171 5.66 -8.00 7.77
N PHE A 172 5.13 -7.64 6.61
CA PHE A 172 3.81 -8.07 6.20
C PHE A 172 3.74 -8.39 4.70
N ARG A 173 2.91 -9.36 4.36
CA ARG A 173 2.66 -9.84 3.00
C ARG A 173 1.18 -9.66 2.69
N THR A 174 0.85 -9.20 1.49
CA THR A 174 -0.52 -8.87 1.10
C THR A 174 -0.91 -9.64 -0.15
N GLN A 175 -2.03 -10.37 -0.09
CA GLN A 175 -2.62 -11.10 -1.20
C GLN A 175 -4.05 -10.57 -1.44
N ILE A 176 -4.40 -10.21 -2.67
CA ILE A 176 -5.72 -9.69 -3.02
C ILE A 176 -6.28 -10.46 -4.21
N ASN A 177 -7.48 -11.00 -4.07
CA ASN A 177 -8.29 -11.50 -5.17
C ASN A 177 -9.46 -10.54 -5.42
N TYR A 178 -9.33 -9.71 -6.46
CA TYR A 178 -10.35 -8.72 -6.84
C TYR A 178 -11.62 -9.35 -7.43
N GLU A 179 -11.57 -10.59 -7.93
CA GLU A 179 -12.74 -11.28 -8.51
C GLU A 179 -13.65 -11.87 -7.42
N SER A 180 -13.06 -12.49 -6.39
CA SER A 180 -13.81 -13.02 -5.24
C SER A 180 -14.11 -11.96 -4.18
N GLY A 181 -13.41 -10.83 -4.19
CA GLY A 181 -13.50 -9.82 -3.14
C GLY A 181 -12.81 -10.24 -1.84
N ILE A 182 -11.89 -11.22 -1.88
CA ILE A 182 -11.17 -11.73 -0.71
C ILE A 182 -9.75 -11.14 -0.68
N GLY A 183 -9.33 -10.66 0.49
CA GLY A 183 -7.99 -10.20 0.77
C GLY A 183 -7.39 -10.95 1.96
N LYS A 184 -6.07 -11.11 1.97
CA LYS A 184 -5.32 -11.64 3.11
C LYS A 184 -4.11 -10.76 3.38
N VAL A 185 -3.86 -10.47 4.65
CA VAL A 185 -2.59 -9.88 5.10
C VAL A 185 -1.97 -10.81 6.13
N LEU A 186 -0.78 -11.32 5.83
CA LEU A 186 0.03 -12.06 6.79
C LEU A 186 1.01 -11.07 7.42
N VAL A 187 0.86 -10.83 8.71
CA VAL A 187 1.78 -10.05 9.55
C VAL A 187 2.73 -11.02 10.23
N LEU A 188 4.02 -10.75 10.11
CA LEU A 188 5.12 -11.56 10.62
C LEU A 188 5.81 -10.75 11.72
N LEU A 189 5.68 -11.15 12.98
CA LEU A 189 6.35 -10.51 14.13
C LEU A 189 7.38 -11.47 14.73
N TRP A 190 8.66 -11.10 14.64
CA TRP A 190 9.78 -11.99 14.94
C TRP A 190 10.78 -11.32 15.88
N GLY A 191 11.38 -12.07 16.79
CA GLY A 191 12.35 -11.51 17.75
C GLY A 191 12.73 -12.44 18.89
N LEU A 192 13.84 -12.12 19.57
CA LEU A 192 14.38 -12.89 20.71
C LEU A 192 13.67 -12.55 22.04
N LYS A 193 12.33 -12.56 22.04
CA LYS A 193 11.52 -12.08 23.17
C LYS A 193 11.36 -13.09 24.31
N ASP A 194 11.26 -14.37 23.97
CA ASP A 194 11.08 -15.48 24.91
C ASP A 194 11.91 -16.69 24.44
N ASP A 195 12.35 -17.54 25.37
CA ASP A 195 13.06 -18.78 25.03
C ASP A 195 12.10 -19.91 24.62
N ALA A 196 10.78 -19.73 24.81
CA ALA A 196 9.74 -20.57 24.24
C ALA A 196 9.34 -20.15 22.80
N VAL A 197 9.19 -18.86 22.51
CA VAL A 197 8.62 -18.34 21.25
C VAL A 197 9.62 -17.50 20.45
N ALA A 198 9.95 -17.93 19.23
CA ALA A 198 10.83 -17.22 18.28
C ALA A 198 10.11 -16.16 17.43
N GLY A 199 8.81 -16.30 17.25
CA GLY A 199 8.00 -15.45 16.38
C GLY A 199 6.52 -15.81 16.43
N THR A 200 5.70 -14.87 15.99
CA THR A 200 4.24 -14.99 15.89
C THR A 200 3.78 -14.40 14.57
N ASP A 201 2.99 -15.18 13.84
CA ASP A 201 2.31 -14.71 12.65
C ASP A 201 0.84 -14.40 12.99
N TYR A 202 0.31 -13.35 12.37
CA TYR A 202 -1.12 -13.07 12.34
C TYR A 202 -1.61 -13.06 10.89
N LEU A 203 -2.63 -13.86 10.60
CA LEU A 203 -3.27 -13.91 9.28
C LEU A 203 -4.63 -13.20 9.36
N LEU A 204 -4.68 -11.99 8.82
CA LEU A 204 -5.87 -11.16 8.74
C LEU A 204 -6.62 -11.47 7.45
N HIS A 205 -7.86 -11.94 7.56
CA HIS A 205 -8.75 -12.23 6.43
C HIS A 205 -9.72 -11.07 6.22
N PHE A 206 -9.76 -10.56 4.99
CA PHE A 206 -10.59 -9.42 4.59
C PHE A 206 -11.60 -9.81 3.51
N ASN A 207 -12.79 -9.23 3.60
CA ASN A 207 -13.84 -9.38 2.59
C ASN A 207 -14.36 -8.02 2.12
N ARG A 208 -14.64 -7.92 0.82
CA ARG A 208 -15.03 -6.69 0.15
C ARG A 208 -16.55 -6.58 -0.02
N THR A 209 -17.18 -5.78 0.82
CA THR A 209 -18.62 -5.50 0.79
C THR A 209 -18.86 -4.04 0.40
N GLU A 210 -19.74 -3.79 -0.57
CA GLU A 210 -20.09 -2.44 -1.06
C GLU A 210 -18.86 -1.56 -1.40
N GLU A 211 -17.89 -2.15 -2.12
CA GLU A 211 -16.58 -1.59 -2.48
C GLU A 211 -15.57 -1.43 -1.32
N LYS A 212 -16.00 -1.58 -0.06
CA LYS A 212 -15.19 -1.43 1.16
C LYS A 212 -14.58 -2.74 1.61
N TRP A 213 -13.38 -2.69 2.16
CA TRP A 213 -12.76 -3.85 2.84
C TRP A 213 -13.14 -3.88 4.32
N ASN A 214 -13.45 -5.08 4.81
CA ASN A 214 -13.79 -5.33 6.21
C ASN A 214 -12.95 -6.50 6.69
N LEU A 215 -12.41 -6.43 7.91
CA LEU A 215 -11.73 -7.56 8.56
C LEU A 215 -12.81 -8.54 9.04
N GLU A 216 -12.73 -9.80 8.63
CA GLU A 216 -13.71 -10.85 9.02
C GLU A 216 -13.16 -11.77 10.11
N GLU A 217 -11.90 -12.17 9.99
CA GLU A 217 -11.25 -13.11 10.90
C GLU A 217 -9.77 -12.77 11.02
N VAL A 218 -9.20 -13.03 12.20
CA VAL A 218 -7.75 -13.07 12.42
C VAL A 218 -7.39 -14.44 12.94
N GLU A 219 -6.45 -15.11 12.31
CA GLU A 219 -5.80 -16.31 12.84
C GLU A 219 -4.40 -15.95 13.37
N VAL A 220 -3.92 -16.70 14.36
CA VAL A 220 -2.59 -16.58 14.95
C VAL A 220 -1.86 -17.92 14.89
N ARG A 221 -0.53 -17.87 14.73
CA ARG A 221 0.35 -19.04 14.73
C ARG A 221 1.69 -18.67 15.37
N HIS A 222 2.22 -19.57 16.21
CA HIS A 222 3.48 -19.34 16.91
C HIS A 222 4.58 -20.28 16.42
N TYR A 223 5.81 -19.76 16.45
CA TYR A 223 7.03 -20.49 16.17
C TYR A 223 7.76 -20.77 17.46
N CYS A 224 7.82 -22.03 17.85
CA CYS A 224 8.34 -22.48 19.13
C CYS A 224 9.81 -22.89 19.01
N ARG A 225 10.68 -22.41 19.91
CA ARG A 225 12.10 -22.80 19.96
C ARG A 225 12.31 -24.15 20.63
N ARG A 226 11.73 -24.32 21.82
CA ARG A 226 11.92 -25.50 22.68
C ARG A 226 11.18 -26.73 22.18
N SER A 227 9.86 -26.63 22.08
CA SER A 227 8.96 -27.66 21.51
C SER A 227 7.54 -27.11 21.38
N VAL A 228 6.71 -27.84 20.64
CA VAL A 228 5.25 -27.63 20.59
C VAL A 228 4.58 -28.73 21.43
N THR A 229 3.40 -28.46 21.98
CA THR A 229 2.54 -29.48 22.60
C THR A 229 2.10 -30.56 21.59
N GLU A 230 1.70 -31.74 22.07
CA GLU A 230 1.27 -32.86 21.21
C GLU A 230 0.06 -32.52 20.32
N ASP A 231 -0.83 -31.65 20.80
CA ASP A 231 -1.99 -31.11 20.07
C ASP A 231 -1.63 -29.92 19.16
N ARG A 232 -0.35 -29.55 19.10
CA ARG A 232 0.21 -28.42 18.34
C ARG A 232 -0.41 -27.07 18.68
N ALA A 233 -1.04 -26.94 19.85
CA ALA A 233 -1.76 -25.74 20.24
C ALA A 233 -0.86 -24.67 20.90
N MET A 234 0.24 -25.05 21.54
CA MET A 234 1.06 -24.14 22.35
C MET A 234 2.56 -24.47 22.26
N CYS A 235 3.41 -23.47 22.54
CA CYS A 235 4.82 -23.68 22.79
C CYS A 235 5.06 -24.09 24.26
N ASN A 236 6.09 -24.91 24.51
CA ASN A 236 6.59 -25.26 25.86
C ASN A 236 7.88 -24.48 26.22
#